data_AF-A0A258D1F9-F1
#
_entry.id   AF-A0A258D1F9-F1
#
_cell.length_a   1.000
_cell.length_b   1.000
_cell.length_c   1.000
_cell.angle_alpha   90.00
_cell.angle_beta   90.00
_cell.angle_gamma   90.00
#
_symmetry.space_group_name_H-M   'P 1'
#
loop_
_entity.id
_entity.type
_entity.pdbx_description
1 polymer ?
#
loop_
_entity_poly.entity_id
_entity_poly.type
_entity_poly.pdbx_seq_one_letter_code
_entity_poly.pdbx_strand_id
1 'polypeptide(L)'
;MGKSHIQAALDGTREIGLAVLATTLSIVAVFLPLAFMDGIIGRFFMQFGVTVSVAVLISLFVSFTLDPMLSSVWYDPDSQPGAKRGAIGRLIGLFDKGFDKLSHFYRGVLGWSLRHRIITMLVALMAFGSSFLLFPMVGVEFMPPSDNGQIQIDIETPAGSSTDYTAVKAHQVEALLSAIPEVESTYTSVNAGTASGENRATIAVDLVDASERASSSQEMTAPIREALRAIPGASFVVTAGGGLGGGDSPIQVKLLGENLDGLASAAAQLNQAMLAIPGIVDVELSLQQAQPLLDIVVDRQAASDMGVGLQATGSALRAMLGGETASEWTNDAGDQLDVVVRLPEAMRQSIDAIGDLPIAQSQTDTPVTIRLDQIAEVTPTLGPSEIQRENLTRQVTISANIEGGVLGDVTAQIDAAVAALELPAG
;
A
#
# COMPACT_ATOMS: atom_id res chain seq x y z
N MET A 1 -15.17 -59.24 -9.51
CA MET A 1 -14.38 -60.45 -9.86
C MET A 1 -14.25 -61.47 -8.72
N GLY A 2 -15.04 -61.41 -7.63
CA GLY A 2 -15.06 -62.46 -6.59
C GLY A 2 -13.71 -62.76 -5.90
N LYS A 3 -12.74 -61.85 -5.99
CA LYS A 3 -11.39 -61.98 -5.42
C LYS A 3 -11.41 -61.69 -3.91
N SER A 4 -10.43 -62.19 -3.16
CA SER A 4 -10.24 -61.80 -1.76
C SER A 4 -9.85 -60.32 -1.67
N HIS A 5 -10.22 -59.65 -0.56
CA HIS A 5 -9.96 -58.21 -0.36
C HIS A 5 -8.48 -57.83 -0.53
N ILE A 6 -7.57 -58.67 -0.03
CA ILE A 6 -6.12 -58.48 -0.18
C ILE A 6 -5.70 -58.53 -1.66
N GLN A 7 -6.19 -59.52 -2.41
CA GLN A 7 -5.85 -59.66 -3.83
C GLN A 7 -6.46 -58.52 -4.66
N ALA A 8 -7.69 -58.12 -4.34
CA ALA A 8 -8.38 -57.02 -5.01
C ALA A 8 -7.67 -55.68 -4.81
N ALA A 9 -7.25 -55.36 -3.57
CA ALA A 9 -6.50 -54.14 -3.27
C ALA A 9 -5.12 -54.11 -3.96
N LEU A 10 -4.43 -55.25 -4.00
CA LEU A 10 -3.11 -55.37 -4.61
C LEU A 10 -3.16 -55.27 -6.14
N ASP A 11 -4.14 -55.94 -6.77
CA ASP A 11 -4.36 -55.86 -8.21
C ASP A 11 -4.79 -54.44 -8.63
N GLY A 12 -5.71 -53.81 -7.87
CA GLY A 12 -6.16 -52.45 -8.14
C GLY A 12 -5.02 -51.43 -8.07
N THR A 13 -4.19 -51.51 -7.03
CA THR A 13 -3.02 -50.63 -6.86
C THR A 13 -2.00 -50.80 -7.99
N ARG A 14 -1.77 -52.04 -8.47
CA ARG A 14 -0.86 -52.31 -9.59
C ARG A 14 -1.37 -51.75 -10.92
N GLU A 15 -2.68 -51.79 -11.14
CA GLU A 15 -3.30 -51.35 -12.39
C GLU A 15 -3.24 -49.82 -12.55
N ILE A 16 -3.45 -49.07 -11.47
CA ILE A 16 -3.49 -47.60 -11.51
C ILE A 16 -2.18 -46.93 -11.05
N GLY A 17 -1.24 -47.66 -10.46
CA GLY A 17 -0.11 -47.07 -9.76
C GLY A 17 0.78 -46.17 -10.62
N LEU A 18 1.07 -46.57 -11.87
CA LEU A 18 1.84 -45.71 -12.77
C LEU A 18 1.09 -44.42 -13.13
N ALA A 19 -0.23 -44.52 -13.34
CA ALA A 19 -1.07 -43.37 -13.69
C ALA A 19 -1.14 -42.36 -12.54
N VAL A 20 -1.39 -42.84 -11.31
CA VAL A 20 -1.45 -41.98 -10.12
C VAL A 20 -0.12 -41.27 -9.89
N LEU A 21 0.99 -42.01 -9.93
CA LEU A 21 2.34 -41.44 -9.78
C LEU A 21 2.63 -40.38 -10.85
N ALA A 22 2.30 -40.65 -12.12
CA ALA A 22 2.51 -39.70 -13.21
C ALA A 22 1.67 -38.43 -13.03
N THR A 23 0.40 -38.55 -12.65
CA THR A 23 -0.48 -37.40 -12.39
C THR A 23 0.01 -36.57 -11.22
N THR A 24 0.43 -37.21 -10.12
CA THR A 24 0.99 -36.52 -8.95
C THR A 24 2.29 -35.80 -9.28
N LEU A 25 3.23 -36.45 -9.95
CA LEU A 25 4.49 -35.79 -10.35
C LEU A 25 4.25 -34.64 -11.32
N SER A 26 3.22 -34.72 -12.17
CA SER A 26 2.82 -33.61 -13.04
C SER A 26 2.32 -32.42 -12.23
N ILE A 27 1.52 -32.65 -11.19
CA ILE A 27 1.08 -31.59 -10.27
C ILE A 27 2.31 -30.95 -9.59
N VAL A 28 3.23 -31.76 -9.05
CA VAL A 28 4.46 -31.24 -8.44
C VAL A 28 5.30 -30.44 -9.44
N ALA A 29 5.43 -30.93 -10.68
CA ALA A 29 6.20 -30.25 -11.73
C ALA A 29 5.59 -28.90 -12.13
N VAL A 30 4.29 -28.69 -11.95
CA VAL A 30 3.61 -27.41 -12.21
C VAL A 30 3.72 -26.46 -11.02
N PHE A 31 3.57 -26.95 -9.78
CA PHE A 31 3.54 -26.09 -8.59
C PHE A 31 4.92 -25.79 -8.00
N LEU A 32 5.90 -26.67 -8.15
CA LEU A 32 7.25 -26.46 -7.60
C LEU A 32 7.98 -25.25 -8.22
N PRO A 33 7.91 -24.99 -9.54
CA PRO A 33 8.50 -23.79 -10.14
C PRO A 33 7.96 -22.48 -9.58
N LEU A 34 6.67 -22.44 -9.17
CA LEU A 34 6.05 -21.24 -8.59
C LEU A 34 6.75 -20.81 -7.29
N ALA A 35 7.39 -21.74 -6.58
CA ALA A 35 8.12 -21.43 -5.37
C ALA A 35 9.46 -20.70 -5.61
N PHE A 36 9.94 -20.69 -6.86
CA PHE A 36 11.17 -20.00 -7.27
C PHE A 36 10.89 -18.68 -8.00
N MET A 37 9.64 -18.20 -8.00
CA MET A 37 9.34 -16.88 -8.53
C MET A 37 10.01 -15.80 -7.67
N ASP A 38 10.58 -14.78 -8.32
CA ASP A 38 11.19 -13.64 -7.63
C ASP A 38 10.13 -12.59 -7.22
N GLY A 39 10.56 -11.66 -6.36
CA GLY A 39 9.75 -10.52 -5.94
C GLY A 39 8.73 -10.82 -4.84
N ILE A 40 7.86 -9.84 -4.58
CA ILE A 40 6.82 -9.93 -3.54
C ILE A 40 5.84 -11.05 -3.86
N ILE A 41 5.43 -11.15 -5.14
CA ILE A 41 4.54 -12.20 -5.66
C ILE A 41 5.12 -13.58 -5.34
N GLY A 42 6.41 -13.79 -5.61
CA GLY A 42 7.10 -15.03 -5.33
C GLY A 42 7.04 -15.48 -3.87
N ARG A 43 7.09 -14.54 -2.91
CA ARG A 43 6.99 -14.88 -1.47
C ARG A 43 5.63 -15.48 -1.10
N PHE A 44 4.54 -14.98 -1.70
CA PHE A 44 3.20 -15.54 -1.50
C PHE A 44 3.07 -16.92 -2.16
N PHE A 45 3.52 -17.04 -3.41
CA PHE A 45 3.45 -18.30 -4.15
C PHE A 45 4.42 -19.37 -3.64
N MET A 46 5.51 -19.00 -2.97
CA MET A 46 6.43 -19.95 -2.33
C MET A 46 5.74 -20.78 -1.25
N GLN A 47 5.02 -20.15 -0.34
CA GLN A 47 4.30 -20.86 0.72
C GLN A 47 3.24 -21.80 0.14
N PHE A 48 2.55 -21.36 -0.91
CA PHE A 48 1.54 -22.15 -1.61
C PHE A 48 2.16 -23.34 -2.37
N GLY A 49 3.16 -23.08 -3.22
CA GLY A 49 3.81 -24.06 -4.08
C GLY A 49 4.52 -25.16 -3.28
N VAL A 50 5.23 -24.81 -2.20
CA VAL A 50 5.88 -25.78 -1.32
C VAL A 50 4.84 -26.63 -0.58
N THR A 51 3.82 -25.99 0.02
CA THR A 51 2.78 -26.71 0.77
C THR A 51 2.03 -27.70 -0.11
N VAL A 52 1.59 -27.29 -1.30
CA VAL A 52 0.90 -28.17 -2.26
C VAL A 52 1.81 -29.31 -2.70
N SER A 53 3.06 -29.01 -3.08
CA SER A 53 4.00 -30.04 -3.56
C SER A 53 4.27 -31.09 -2.49
N VAL A 54 4.55 -30.67 -1.25
CA VAL A 54 4.79 -31.59 -0.13
C VAL A 54 3.52 -32.37 0.23
N ALA A 55 2.36 -31.71 0.29
CA ALA A 55 1.09 -32.37 0.62
C ALA A 55 0.72 -33.44 -0.40
N VAL A 56 0.90 -33.18 -1.70
CA VAL A 56 0.59 -34.14 -2.76
C VAL A 56 1.59 -35.31 -2.75
N LEU A 57 2.87 -35.07 -2.44
CA LEU A 57 3.86 -36.15 -2.25
C LEU A 57 3.55 -37.03 -1.04
N ILE A 58 3.13 -36.43 0.09
CA ILE A 58 2.66 -37.18 1.26
C ILE A 58 1.39 -37.96 0.91
N SER A 59 0.45 -37.36 0.19
CA SER A 59 -0.77 -38.02 -0.28
C SER A 59 -0.46 -39.20 -1.19
N LEU A 60 0.54 -39.09 -2.08
CA LEU A 60 1.01 -40.20 -2.90
C LEU A 60 1.53 -41.35 -2.05
N PHE A 61 2.32 -41.04 -1.02
CA PHE A 61 2.82 -42.03 -0.07
C PHE A 61 1.67 -42.73 0.66
N VAL A 62 0.70 -41.97 1.17
CA VAL A 62 -0.50 -42.52 1.84
C VAL A 62 -1.32 -43.39 0.89
N SER A 63 -1.49 -42.96 -0.37
CA SER A 63 -2.28 -43.68 -1.38
C SER A 63 -1.67 -45.02 -1.78
N PHE A 64 -0.35 -45.17 -1.72
CA PHE A 64 0.31 -46.46 -1.98
C PHE A 64 0.50 -47.35 -0.75
N THR A 65 0.29 -46.82 0.46
CA THR A 65 0.55 -47.54 1.71
C THR A 65 -0.71 -47.78 2.51
N LEU A 66 -1.35 -46.71 2.97
CA LEU A 66 -2.48 -46.75 3.88
C LEU A 66 -3.77 -47.14 3.17
N ASP A 67 -4.06 -46.54 2.00
CA ASP A 67 -5.34 -46.78 1.29
C ASP A 67 -5.50 -48.25 0.85
N PRO A 68 -4.47 -48.92 0.26
CA PRO A 68 -4.57 -50.33 -0.11
C PRO A 68 -4.62 -51.24 1.12
N MET A 69 -3.91 -50.87 2.20
CA MET A 69 -3.93 -51.61 3.46
C MET A 69 -5.33 -51.57 4.09
N LEU A 70 -5.93 -50.39 4.22
CA LEU A 70 -7.29 -50.23 4.74
C LEU A 70 -8.31 -50.93 3.83
N SER A 71 -8.18 -50.80 2.51
CA SER A 71 -9.06 -51.46 1.53
C SER A 71 -8.98 -52.99 1.57
N SER A 72 -7.85 -53.54 2.05
CA SER A 72 -7.68 -54.98 2.20
C SER A 72 -8.36 -55.56 3.45
N VAL A 73 -8.66 -54.72 4.45
CA VAL A 73 -9.25 -55.10 5.73
C VAL A 73 -10.72 -54.68 5.84
N TRP A 74 -11.11 -53.58 5.20
CA TRP A 74 -12.47 -53.07 5.26
C TRP A 74 -13.42 -53.96 4.48
N TYR A 75 -14.43 -54.49 5.19
CA TYR A 75 -15.40 -55.41 4.63
C TYR A 75 -16.46 -54.65 3.82
N ASP A 76 -16.65 -55.03 2.56
CA ASP A 76 -17.67 -54.46 1.69
C ASP A 76 -19.00 -55.25 1.84
N PRO A 77 -20.05 -54.66 2.43
CA PRO A 77 -21.34 -55.33 2.65
C PRO A 77 -22.06 -55.74 1.35
N ASP A 78 -21.68 -55.15 0.20
CA ASP A 78 -22.29 -55.44 -1.11
C ASP A 78 -21.72 -56.70 -1.79
N SER A 79 -20.71 -57.34 -1.18
CA SER A 79 -20.10 -58.57 -1.68
C SER A 79 -20.96 -59.84 -1.44
N GLN A 80 -22.09 -59.75 -0.74
CA GLN A 80 -23.01 -60.87 -0.49
C GLN A 80 -24.36 -60.72 -1.24
N PRO A 81 -24.73 -61.67 -2.12
CA PRO A 81 -26.05 -61.70 -2.73
C PRO A 81 -27.14 -61.95 -1.66
N GLY A 82 -27.91 -60.92 -1.31
CA GLY A 82 -29.07 -61.03 -0.41
C GLY A 82 -28.96 -60.34 0.96
N ALA A 83 -27.94 -59.50 1.18
CA ALA A 83 -27.84 -58.72 2.42
C ALA A 83 -29.06 -57.81 2.63
N LYS A 84 -29.68 -57.85 3.83
CA LYS A 84 -30.86 -57.03 4.16
C LYS A 84 -30.46 -55.55 4.25
N ARG A 85 -30.66 -54.83 3.16
CA ARG A 85 -30.47 -53.38 3.05
C ARG A 85 -31.47 -52.66 3.96
N GLY A 86 -31.00 -52.08 5.06
CA GLY A 86 -31.77 -51.20 5.95
C GLY A 86 -32.23 -49.91 5.24
N ALA A 87 -32.75 -48.93 5.98
CA ALA A 87 -33.19 -47.65 5.39
C ALA A 87 -32.09 -46.96 4.56
N ILE A 88 -30.83 -47.04 5.02
CA ILE A 88 -29.65 -46.54 4.32
C ILE A 88 -29.40 -47.27 3.00
N GLY A 89 -29.58 -48.59 2.95
CA GLY A 89 -29.40 -49.36 1.72
C GLY A 89 -30.46 -49.10 0.65
N ARG A 90 -31.65 -48.58 1.01
CA ARG A 90 -32.64 -48.11 0.03
C ARG A 90 -32.26 -46.75 -0.57
N LEU A 91 -31.66 -45.87 0.24
CA LEU A 91 -31.10 -44.60 -0.24
C LEU A 91 -29.93 -44.85 -1.21
N ILE A 92 -29.03 -45.77 -0.88
CA ILE A 92 -27.93 -46.20 -1.77
C ILE A 92 -28.51 -46.77 -3.07
N GLY A 93 -29.51 -47.66 -3.02
CA GLY A 93 -30.12 -48.21 -4.23
C GLY A 93 -30.89 -47.18 -5.09
N LEU A 94 -31.40 -46.09 -4.50
CA LEU A 94 -31.95 -44.95 -5.25
C LEU A 94 -30.85 -44.15 -5.93
N PHE A 95 -29.74 -43.93 -5.24
CA PHE A 95 -28.53 -43.30 -5.81
C PHE A 95 -27.96 -44.15 -6.96
N ASP A 96 -27.81 -45.47 -6.79
CA ASP A 96 -27.33 -46.38 -7.83
C ASP A 96 -28.17 -46.27 -9.11
N LYS A 97 -29.50 -46.24 -8.97
CA LYS A 97 -30.41 -46.06 -10.11
C LYS A 97 -30.26 -44.68 -10.78
N GLY A 98 -29.97 -43.64 -10.01
CA GLY A 98 -29.67 -42.31 -10.52
C GLY A 98 -28.33 -42.28 -11.26
N PHE A 99 -27.31 -42.89 -10.68
CA PHE A 99 -25.98 -43.02 -11.24
C PHE A 99 -25.98 -43.83 -12.54
N ASP A 100 -26.73 -44.94 -12.59
CA ASP A 100 -26.91 -45.74 -13.82
C ASP A 100 -27.56 -44.93 -14.94
N LYS A 101 -28.58 -44.12 -14.63
CA LYS A 101 -29.20 -43.22 -15.62
C LYS A 101 -28.20 -42.18 -16.13
N LEU A 102 -27.41 -41.58 -15.25
CA LEU A 102 -26.38 -40.61 -15.63
C LEU A 102 -25.28 -41.27 -16.48
N SER A 103 -24.85 -42.48 -16.11
CA SER A 103 -23.89 -43.30 -16.85
C SER A 103 -24.41 -43.63 -18.26
N HIS A 104 -25.69 -43.99 -18.38
CA HIS A 104 -26.32 -44.24 -19.68
C HIS A 104 -26.41 -42.97 -20.53
N PHE A 105 -26.77 -41.84 -19.93
CA PHE A 105 -26.77 -40.54 -20.61
C PHE A 105 -25.37 -40.15 -21.09
N TYR A 106 -24.37 -40.25 -20.23
CA TYR A 106 -22.97 -40.00 -20.55
C TYR A 106 -22.47 -40.90 -21.69
N ARG A 107 -22.78 -42.21 -21.65
CA ARG A 107 -22.46 -43.14 -22.75
C ARG A 107 -23.12 -42.73 -24.07
N GLY A 108 -24.36 -42.24 -24.02
CA GLY A 108 -25.06 -41.71 -25.18
C GLY A 108 -24.36 -40.49 -25.78
N VAL A 109 -24.01 -39.52 -24.94
CA VAL A 109 -23.27 -38.30 -25.34
C VAL A 109 -21.88 -38.68 -25.88
N LEU A 110 -21.14 -39.53 -25.18
CA LEU A 110 -19.83 -40.00 -25.62
C LEU A 110 -19.89 -40.70 -26.98
N GLY A 111 -20.88 -41.57 -27.17
CA GLY A 111 -21.12 -42.25 -28.44
C GLY A 111 -21.44 -41.28 -29.58
N TRP A 112 -22.19 -40.22 -29.30
CA TRP A 112 -22.44 -39.14 -30.26
C TRP A 112 -21.17 -38.35 -30.58
N SER A 113 -20.40 -37.95 -29.55
CA SER A 113 -19.17 -37.18 -29.67
C SER A 113 -18.07 -37.92 -30.45
N LEU A 114 -17.94 -39.23 -30.25
CA LEU A 114 -17.00 -40.07 -31.00
C LEU A 114 -17.42 -40.23 -32.47
N ARG A 115 -18.73 -40.35 -32.74
CA ARG A 115 -19.27 -40.43 -34.11
C ARG A 115 -19.10 -39.11 -34.87
N HIS A 116 -19.20 -37.97 -34.18
CA HIS A 116 -19.09 -36.63 -34.75
C HIS A 116 -17.77 -35.94 -34.36
N ARG A 117 -16.65 -36.67 -34.43
CA ARG A 117 -15.33 -36.22 -33.96
C ARG A 117 -14.89 -34.82 -34.43
N ILE A 118 -15.23 -34.43 -35.67
CA ILE A 118 -14.88 -33.12 -36.22
C ILE A 118 -15.70 -32.02 -35.56
N ILE A 119 -17.01 -32.25 -35.37
CA ILE A 119 -17.90 -31.30 -34.70
C ILE A 119 -17.46 -31.13 -33.24
N THR A 120 -17.17 -32.24 -32.55
CA THR A 120 -16.66 -32.21 -31.17
C THR A 120 -15.36 -31.41 -31.07
N MET A 121 -14.42 -31.60 -32.00
CA MET A 121 -13.16 -30.86 -32.04
C MET A 121 -13.36 -29.37 -32.36
N LEU A 122 -14.28 -29.04 -33.28
CA LEU A 122 -14.65 -27.65 -33.58
C LEU A 122 -15.31 -26.96 -32.39
N VAL A 123 -16.21 -27.64 -31.68
CA VAL A 123 -16.83 -27.10 -30.47
C VAL A 123 -15.78 -26.86 -29.39
N ALA A 124 -14.85 -27.80 -29.19
CA ALA A 124 -13.75 -27.63 -28.24
C ALA A 124 -12.83 -26.44 -28.62
N LEU A 125 -12.48 -26.32 -29.90
CA LEU A 125 -11.66 -25.22 -30.41
C LEU A 125 -12.39 -23.88 -30.33
N MET A 126 -13.70 -23.86 -30.59
CA MET A 126 -14.53 -22.67 -30.46
C MET A 126 -14.66 -22.24 -29.01
N ALA A 127 -14.85 -23.18 -28.08
CA ALA A 127 -14.87 -22.89 -26.65
C ALA A 127 -13.52 -22.29 -26.19
N PHE A 128 -12.40 -22.90 -26.62
CA PHE A 128 -11.06 -22.38 -26.35
C PHE A 128 -10.80 -21.00 -27.00
N GLY A 129 -11.23 -20.79 -28.24
CA GLY A 129 -11.14 -19.49 -28.91
C GLY A 129 -11.97 -18.42 -28.21
N SER A 130 -13.19 -18.78 -27.80
CA SER A 130 -14.10 -17.88 -27.10
C SER A 130 -13.60 -17.48 -25.71
N SER A 131 -12.78 -18.30 -25.04
CA SER A 131 -12.20 -17.90 -23.75
C SER A 131 -11.22 -16.74 -23.88
N PHE A 132 -10.57 -16.55 -25.03
CA PHE A 132 -9.72 -15.36 -25.26
C PHE A 132 -10.54 -14.08 -25.42
N LEU A 133 -11.80 -14.17 -25.88
CA LEU A 133 -12.69 -13.01 -25.96
C LEU A 133 -13.10 -12.50 -24.57
N LEU A 134 -13.02 -13.35 -23.53
CA LEU A 134 -13.30 -12.97 -22.15
C LEU A 134 -12.11 -12.29 -21.47
N PHE A 135 -10.88 -12.52 -21.96
CA PHE A 135 -9.66 -11.95 -21.37
C PHE A 135 -9.70 -10.41 -21.22
N PRO A 136 -10.05 -9.61 -22.25
CA PRO A 136 -10.11 -8.15 -22.10
C PRO A 136 -11.25 -7.66 -21.19
N MET A 137 -12.17 -8.55 -20.78
CA MET A 137 -13.27 -8.21 -19.87
C MET A 137 -12.91 -8.44 -18.40
N VAL A 138 -11.79 -9.13 -18.14
CA VAL A 138 -11.30 -9.42 -16.78
C VAL A 138 -10.20 -8.42 -16.46
N GLY A 139 -10.50 -7.52 -15.52
CA GLY A 139 -9.53 -6.55 -15.02
C GLY A 139 -8.32 -7.22 -14.36
N VAL A 140 -7.16 -6.58 -14.45
CA VAL A 140 -5.93 -7.03 -13.78
C VAL A 140 -5.73 -6.22 -12.50
N GLU A 141 -5.67 -6.92 -11.37
CA GLU A 141 -5.34 -6.36 -10.06
C GLU A 141 -4.22 -7.17 -9.43
N PHE A 142 -3.34 -6.50 -8.67
CA PHE A 142 -2.22 -7.15 -8.00
C PHE A 142 -2.69 -8.02 -6.82
N MET A 143 -3.56 -7.47 -5.99
CA MET A 143 -4.20 -8.15 -4.87
C MET A 143 -5.54 -7.44 -4.61
N PRO A 144 -6.63 -8.17 -4.32
CA PRO A 144 -7.88 -7.54 -3.94
C PRO A 144 -7.68 -6.74 -2.65
N PRO A 145 -8.30 -5.55 -2.52
CA PRO A 145 -8.26 -4.80 -1.28
C PRO A 145 -8.87 -5.65 -0.16
N SER A 146 -8.11 -5.85 0.92
CA SER A 146 -8.62 -6.51 2.12
C SER A 146 -9.20 -5.46 3.06
N ASP A 147 -10.29 -5.80 3.70
CA ASP A 147 -10.89 -4.95 4.70
C ASP A 147 -10.27 -5.23 6.07
N ASN A 148 -9.35 -4.35 6.49
CA ASN A 148 -8.72 -4.45 7.80
C ASN A 148 -9.44 -3.64 8.89
N GLY A 149 -10.62 -3.07 8.59
CA GLY A 149 -11.35 -2.21 9.53
C GLY A 149 -10.63 -0.91 9.87
N GLN A 150 -9.71 -0.44 9.02
CA GLN A 150 -8.95 0.78 9.25
C GLN A 150 -9.02 1.71 8.05
N ILE A 151 -9.04 3.01 8.30
CA ILE A 151 -8.95 4.08 7.28
C ILE A 151 -7.89 5.06 7.75
N GLN A 152 -7.02 5.49 6.84
CA GLN A 152 -6.06 6.57 7.07
C GLN A 152 -6.53 7.82 6.33
N ILE A 153 -6.49 8.96 7.03
CA ILE A 153 -6.79 10.27 6.46
C ILE A 153 -5.55 11.14 6.64
N ASP A 154 -4.93 11.51 5.53
CA ASP A 154 -3.83 12.46 5.52
C ASP A 154 -4.36 13.86 5.25
N ILE A 155 -3.91 14.81 6.06
CA ILE A 155 -4.32 16.20 6.08
C ILE A 155 -3.10 17.04 5.73
N GLU A 156 -3.24 17.87 4.69
CA GLU A 156 -2.22 18.84 4.32
C GLU A 156 -2.84 20.25 4.29
N THR A 157 -2.23 21.16 5.03
CA THR A 157 -2.60 22.58 5.04
C THR A 157 -1.66 23.39 4.15
N PRO A 158 -2.04 24.61 3.73
CA PRO A 158 -1.19 25.45 2.89
C PRO A 158 0.21 25.65 3.46
N ALA A 159 1.23 25.76 2.59
CA ALA A 159 2.61 25.95 3.01
C ALA A 159 2.77 27.20 3.89
N GLY A 160 3.56 27.07 4.96
CA GLY A 160 3.75 28.13 5.97
C GLY A 160 2.67 28.17 7.07
N SER A 161 1.70 27.25 7.06
CA SER A 161 0.79 27.06 8.19
C SER A 161 1.53 26.53 9.42
N SER A 162 1.17 27.00 10.61
CA SER A 162 1.74 26.50 11.86
C SER A 162 1.17 25.14 12.25
N THR A 163 1.89 24.39 13.10
CA THR A 163 1.40 23.15 13.71
C THR A 163 0.05 23.33 14.41
N ASP A 164 -0.17 24.49 15.05
CA ASP A 164 -1.41 24.80 15.73
C ASP A 164 -2.58 24.95 14.75
N TYR A 165 -2.35 25.58 13.59
CA TYR A 165 -3.36 25.67 12.54
C TYR A 165 -3.75 24.29 12.03
N THR A 166 -2.74 23.44 11.77
CA THR A 166 -2.95 22.05 11.35
C THR A 166 -3.71 21.25 12.40
N ALA A 167 -3.40 21.41 13.69
CA ALA A 167 -4.11 20.75 14.78
C ALA A 167 -5.59 21.17 14.86
N VAL A 168 -5.89 22.47 14.67
CA VAL A 168 -7.28 22.94 14.59
C VAL A 168 -8.03 22.27 13.44
N LYS A 169 -7.39 22.10 12.28
CA LYS A 169 -7.99 21.38 11.14
C LYS A 169 -8.20 19.89 11.43
N ALA A 170 -7.22 19.23 12.05
CA ALA A 170 -7.35 17.84 12.45
C ALA A 170 -8.52 17.63 13.42
N HIS A 171 -8.69 18.50 14.42
CA HIS A 171 -9.84 18.44 15.34
C HIS A 171 -11.20 18.66 14.63
N GLN A 172 -11.25 19.47 13.57
CA GLN A 172 -12.47 19.61 12.76
C GLN A 172 -12.82 18.30 12.04
N VAL A 173 -11.80 17.57 11.57
CA VAL A 173 -11.98 16.25 10.96
C VAL A 173 -12.42 15.22 11.99
N GLU A 174 -11.77 15.15 13.15
CA GLU A 174 -12.15 14.25 14.25
C GLU A 174 -13.62 14.45 14.67
N ALA A 175 -14.06 15.71 14.82
CA ALA A 175 -15.44 16.02 15.18
C ALA A 175 -16.43 15.48 14.12
N LEU A 176 -16.08 15.57 12.84
CA LEU A 176 -16.89 15.02 11.76
C LEU A 176 -16.92 13.48 11.79
N LEU A 177 -15.78 12.84 12.00
CA LEU A 177 -15.66 11.39 12.06
C LEU A 177 -16.39 10.80 13.27
N SER A 178 -16.36 11.48 14.42
CA SER A 178 -17.06 11.04 15.63
C SER A 178 -18.59 11.00 15.49
N ALA A 179 -19.15 11.66 14.46
CA ALA A 179 -20.57 11.60 14.15
C ALA A 179 -20.96 10.35 13.35
N ILE A 180 -19.99 9.58 12.84
CA ILE A 180 -20.19 8.37 12.04
C ILE A 180 -20.23 7.18 13.00
N PRO A 181 -21.35 6.42 13.08
CA PRO A 181 -21.52 5.35 14.05
C PRO A 181 -20.59 4.15 13.82
N GLU A 182 -20.09 3.96 12.60
CA GLU A 182 -19.14 2.88 12.26
C GLU A 182 -17.70 3.17 12.70
N VAL A 183 -17.39 4.37 13.19
CA VAL A 183 -16.06 4.73 13.70
C VAL A 183 -15.97 4.37 15.18
N GLU A 184 -15.04 3.48 15.54
CA GLU A 184 -14.80 3.08 16.93
C GLU A 184 -13.82 4.03 17.62
N SER A 185 -12.68 4.31 16.97
CA SER A 185 -11.65 5.17 17.54
C SER A 185 -10.87 5.93 16.47
N THR A 186 -10.30 7.07 16.87
CA THR A 186 -9.45 7.88 16.01
C THR A 186 -8.16 8.23 16.74
N TYR A 187 -7.03 8.08 16.06
CA TYR A 187 -5.72 8.48 16.53
C TYR A 187 -5.12 9.51 15.58
N THR A 188 -4.85 10.71 16.09
CA THR A 188 -4.33 11.83 15.31
C THR A 188 -2.89 12.12 15.66
N SER A 189 -2.06 12.29 14.64
CA SER A 189 -0.68 12.72 14.75
C SER A 189 -0.43 13.95 13.89
N VAL A 190 0.03 15.04 14.49
CA VAL A 190 0.41 16.29 13.80
C VAL A 190 1.92 16.43 13.84
N ASN A 191 2.54 16.69 12.69
CA ASN A 191 4.01 16.80 12.55
C ASN A 191 4.77 15.59 13.17
N ALA A 192 4.29 14.38 12.90
CA ALA A 192 4.86 13.15 13.46
C ALA A 192 4.67 11.95 12.52
N GLY A 193 5.56 10.96 12.63
CA GLY A 193 5.49 9.73 11.83
C GLY A 193 5.64 10.00 10.34
N THR A 194 4.69 9.52 9.55
CA THR A 194 4.61 9.73 8.09
C THR A 194 4.12 11.13 7.72
N ALA A 195 3.46 11.86 8.64
CA ALA A 195 3.10 13.27 8.49
C ALA A 195 4.20 14.19 9.01
N SER A 196 5.39 14.11 8.41
CA SER A 196 6.51 15.01 8.74
C SER A 196 6.30 16.38 8.09
N GLY A 197 6.21 17.44 8.89
CA GLY A 197 5.97 18.81 8.44
C GLY A 197 4.93 19.54 9.29
N GLU A 198 5.15 20.83 9.57
CA GLU A 198 4.25 21.64 10.41
C GLU A 198 2.84 21.76 9.83
N ASN A 199 2.73 21.68 8.49
CA ASN A 199 1.50 21.76 7.74
C ASN A 199 0.82 20.39 7.50
N ARG A 200 1.32 19.30 8.08
CA ARG A 200 0.83 17.93 7.85
C ARG A 200 0.32 17.27 9.13
N ALA A 201 -0.75 16.49 8.97
CA ALA A 201 -1.27 15.61 10.01
C ALA A 201 -1.82 14.33 9.38
N THR A 202 -1.79 13.23 10.13
CA THR A 202 -2.42 11.96 9.77
C THR A 202 -3.41 11.57 10.86
N ILE A 203 -4.57 11.09 10.45
CA ILE A 203 -5.57 10.50 11.34
C ILE A 203 -5.76 9.04 10.95
N ALA A 204 -5.41 8.14 11.85
CA ALA A 204 -5.77 6.73 11.76
C ALA A 204 -7.16 6.54 12.38
N VAL A 205 -8.06 5.94 11.62
CA VAL A 205 -9.46 5.69 12.00
C VAL A 205 -9.65 4.19 12.10
N ASP A 206 -9.95 3.70 13.30
CA ASP A 206 -10.37 2.33 13.53
C ASP A 206 -11.90 2.25 13.42
N LEU A 207 -12.37 1.34 12.59
CA LEU A 207 -13.79 1.06 12.38
C LEU A 207 -14.23 -0.10 13.27
N VAL A 208 -15.52 -0.15 13.55
CA VAL A 208 -16.15 -1.32 14.19
C VAL A 208 -15.93 -2.59 13.38
N ASP A 209 -16.06 -3.73 14.06
CA ASP A 209 -15.92 -5.06 13.47
C ASP A 209 -16.77 -5.21 12.19
N ALA A 210 -16.24 -5.96 11.22
CA ALA A 210 -16.88 -6.13 9.91
C ALA A 210 -18.32 -6.68 9.97
N SER A 211 -18.68 -7.38 11.06
CA SER A 211 -20.04 -7.89 11.29
C SER A 211 -21.04 -6.85 11.78
N GLU A 212 -20.56 -5.72 12.33
CA GLU A 212 -21.39 -4.69 12.94
C GLU A 212 -21.64 -3.49 12.02
N ARG A 213 -21.01 -3.47 10.85
CA ARG A 213 -21.15 -2.42 9.83
C ARG A 213 -21.75 -2.95 8.53
N ALA A 214 -22.46 -2.06 7.83
CA ALA A 214 -23.12 -2.37 6.57
C ALA A 214 -22.18 -2.25 5.35
N SER A 215 -21.12 -1.44 5.47
CA SER A 215 -20.20 -1.11 4.38
C SER A 215 -18.77 -1.50 4.71
N SER A 216 -18.00 -1.84 3.67
CA SER A 216 -16.57 -2.12 3.81
C SER A 216 -15.77 -0.86 4.12
N SER A 217 -14.54 -0.99 4.65
CA SER A 217 -13.64 0.15 4.86
C SER A 217 -13.39 0.91 3.55
N GLN A 218 -13.27 0.19 2.44
CA GLN A 218 -13.12 0.75 1.09
C GLN A 218 -14.35 1.56 0.68
N GLU A 219 -15.56 1.04 0.88
CA GLU A 219 -16.82 1.72 0.53
C GLU A 219 -17.06 2.98 1.37
N MET A 220 -16.54 3.02 2.59
CA MET A 220 -16.64 4.17 3.48
C MET A 220 -15.70 5.33 3.10
N THR A 221 -14.67 5.09 2.29
CA THR A 221 -13.73 6.16 1.89
C THR A 221 -14.40 7.29 1.10
N ALA A 222 -15.28 6.95 0.14
CA ALA A 222 -15.99 7.93 -0.69
C ALA A 222 -16.94 8.86 0.11
N PRO A 223 -17.85 8.36 0.98
CA PRO A 223 -18.69 9.23 1.79
C PRO A 223 -17.90 10.05 2.80
N ILE A 224 -16.83 9.51 3.39
CA ILE A 224 -15.93 10.28 4.27
C ILE A 224 -15.28 11.40 3.47
N ARG A 225 -14.70 11.11 2.30
CA ARG A 225 -14.09 12.12 1.42
C ARG A 225 -15.06 13.24 1.07
N GLU A 226 -16.30 12.91 0.72
CA GLU A 226 -17.32 13.92 0.42
C GLU A 226 -17.64 14.80 1.64
N ALA A 227 -17.74 14.20 2.84
CA ALA A 227 -17.98 14.95 4.06
C ALA A 227 -16.82 15.90 4.42
N LEU A 228 -15.56 15.50 4.16
CA LEU A 228 -14.37 16.33 4.41
C LEU A 228 -14.31 17.57 3.51
N ARG A 229 -14.96 17.58 2.34
CA ARG A 229 -15.03 18.77 1.46
C ARG A 229 -15.69 19.97 2.13
N ALA A 230 -16.46 19.76 3.20
CA ALA A 230 -17.06 20.84 3.99
C ALA A 230 -16.02 21.66 4.77
N ILE A 231 -14.79 21.17 4.94
CA ILE A 231 -13.74 21.83 5.71
C ILE A 231 -12.79 22.57 4.74
N PRO A 232 -12.90 23.90 4.60
CA PRO A 232 -11.99 24.66 3.75
C PRO A 232 -10.63 24.86 4.43
N GLY A 233 -9.58 25.07 3.62
CA GLY A 233 -8.24 25.42 4.11
C GLY A 233 -7.34 24.22 4.43
N ALA A 234 -7.70 23.02 3.96
CA ALA A 234 -6.85 21.84 3.95
C ALA A 234 -7.22 20.94 2.75
N SER A 235 -6.26 20.17 2.26
CA SER A 235 -6.47 19.03 1.37
C SER A 235 -6.47 17.75 2.20
N PHE A 236 -7.28 16.78 1.74
CA PHE A 236 -7.49 15.53 2.43
C PHE A 236 -7.29 14.38 1.45
N VAL A 237 -6.52 13.37 1.86
CA VAL A 237 -6.37 12.10 1.15
C VAL A 237 -6.94 11.01 2.04
N VAL A 238 -7.88 10.22 1.52
CA VAL A 238 -8.55 9.17 2.29
C VAL A 238 -8.22 7.82 1.69
N THR A 239 -7.52 6.98 2.45
CA THR A 239 -7.04 5.67 2.01
C THR A 239 -7.54 4.58 2.94
N ALA A 240 -8.14 3.52 2.40
CA ALA A 240 -8.51 2.36 3.21
C ALA A 240 -7.26 1.55 3.58
N GLY A 241 -7.11 1.19 4.85
CA GLY A 241 -6.05 0.31 5.32
C GLY A 241 -6.29 -1.11 4.80
N GLY A 242 -5.36 -1.64 3.99
CA GLY A 242 -5.56 -2.93 3.33
C GLY A 242 -4.49 -3.38 2.34
N GLY A 243 -3.68 -2.46 1.80
CA GLY A 243 -2.65 -2.77 0.81
C GLY A 243 -1.31 -3.22 1.39
N LEU A 244 -0.55 -4.01 0.60
CA LEU A 244 0.84 -4.44 0.89
C LEU A 244 1.88 -3.30 0.94
N GLY A 245 1.44 -2.03 0.85
CA GLY A 245 2.29 -0.84 0.83
C GLY A 245 2.21 0.03 2.09
N GLY A 246 1.46 -0.36 3.12
CA GLY A 246 1.07 0.60 4.17
C GLY A 246 0.08 1.63 3.60
N GLY A 247 -0.33 2.64 4.37
CA GLY A 247 -1.36 3.63 3.99
C GLY A 247 -1.09 4.48 2.73
N ASP A 248 -0.08 4.14 1.95
CA ASP A 248 0.24 4.74 0.67
C ASP A 248 -0.86 4.48 -0.38
N SER A 249 -1.05 5.44 -1.28
CA SER A 249 -1.96 5.30 -2.41
C SER A 249 -1.51 4.18 -3.38
N PRO A 250 -2.46 3.47 -4.01
CA PRO A 250 -2.17 2.31 -4.87
C PRO A 250 -1.43 2.69 -6.17
N ILE A 251 -1.56 3.93 -6.63
CA ILE A 251 -0.81 4.46 -7.77
C ILE A 251 0.25 5.43 -7.24
N GLN A 252 1.51 5.17 -7.62
CA GLN A 252 2.62 6.09 -7.43
C GLN A 252 3.42 6.19 -8.72
N VAL A 253 3.49 7.39 -9.28
CA VAL A 253 4.31 7.70 -10.46
C VAL A 253 5.47 8.59 -10.02
N LYS A 254 6.71 8.10 -10.18
CA LYS A 254 7.91 8.82 -9.79
C LYS A 254 8.58 9.41 -11.02
N LEU A 255 8.72 10.73 -11.04
CA LEU A 255 9.52 11.46 -12.02
C LEU A 255 10.90 11.70 -11.41
N LEU A 256 11.95 11.24 -12.09
CA LEU A 256 13.35 11.43 -11.67
C LEU A 256 14.04 12.38 -12.64
N GLY A 257 14.88 13.27 -12.11
CA GLY A 257 15.64 14.21 -12.92
C GLY A 257 16.52 15.12 -12.06
N GLU A 258 17.51 15.76 -12.68
CA GLU A 258 18.44 16.63 -11.94
C GLU A 258 17.90 18.07 -11.81
N ASN A 259 17.15 18.52 -12.83
CA ASN A 259 16.60 19.86 -12.93
C ASN A 259 15.24 19.97 -12.21
N LEU A 260 15.20 20.67 -11.08
CA LEU A 260 13.99 20.85 -10.28
C LEU A 260 12.89 21.61 -11.03
N ASP A 261 13.23 22.64 -11.79
CA ASP A 261 12.23 23.47 -12.49
C ASP A 261 11.58 22.68 -13.63
N GLY A 262 12.39 21.92 -14.38
CA GLY A 262 11.91 21.02 -15.43
C GLY A 262 11.02 19.92 -14.86
N LEU A 263 11.44 19.33 -13.75
CA LEU A 263 10.73 18.26 -13.07
C LEU A 263 9.41 18.77 -12.45
N ALA A 264 9.39 19.98 -11.90
CA ALA A 264 8.18 20.62 -11.42
C ALA A 264 7.16 20.90 -12.54
N SER A 265 7.63 21.38 -13.69
CA SER A 265 6.77 21.60 -14.87
C SER A 265 6.19 20.30 -15.41
N ALA A 266 7.01 19.25 -15.54
CA ALA A 266 6.58 17.93 -15.99
C ALA A 266 5.58 17.30 -14.99
N ALA A 267 5.86 17.42 -13.69
CA ALA A 267 4.97 16.92 -12.64
C ALA A 267 3.61 17.63 -12.64
N ALA A 268 3.58 18.95 -12.84
CA ALA A 268 2.34 19.71 -12.95
C ALA A 268 1.51 19.31 -14.18
N GLN A 269 2.16 19.09 -15.33
CA GLN A 269 1.50 18.62 -16.55
C GLN A 269 0.92 17.21 -16.38
N LEU A 270 1.70 16.29 -15.79
CA LEU A 270 1.24 14.93 -15.51
C LEU A 270 0.11 14.90 -14.49
N ASN A 271 0.19 15.73 -13.43
CA ASN A 271 -0.89 15.90 -12.46
C ASN A 271 -2.20 16.33 -13.13
N GLN A 272 -2.14 17.32 -14.04
CA GLN A 272 -3.31 17.76 -14.79
C GLN A 272 -3.87 16.67 -15.72
N ALA A 273 -3.00 15.90 -16.36
CA ALA A 273 -3.40 14.77 -17.19
C ALA A 273 -4.07 13.65 -16.35
N MET A 274 -3.53 13.35 -15.17
CA MET A 274 -4.08 12.35 -14.24
C MET A 274 -5.46 12.77 -13.72
N LEU A 275 -5.65 14.06 -13.41
CA LEU A 275 -6.96 14.58 -12.99
C LEU A 275 -8.05 14.46 -14.08
N ALA A 276 -7.66 14.35 -15.36
CA ALA A 276 -8.59 14.16 -16.47
C ALA A 276 -9.02 12.69 -16.66
N ILE A 277 -8.32 11.73 -16.04
CA ILE A 277 -8.61 10.30 -16.16
C ILE A 277 -9.81 9.94 -15.26
N PRO A 278 -10.90 9.38 -15.81
CA PRO A 278 -12.02 8.93 -15.01
C PRO A 278 -11.61 7.84 -14.02
N GLY A 279 -12.03 7.99 -12.76
CA GLY A 279 -11.76 7.03 -11.70
C GLY A 279 -10.48 7.31 -10.89
N ILE A 280 -9.66 8.29 -11.28
CA ILE A 280 -8.57 8.79 -10.43
C ILE A 280 -9.10 9.83 -9.45
N VAL A 281 -8.77 9.67 -8.17
CA VAL A 281 -9.15 10.58 -7.08
C VAL A 281 -7.97 10.83 -6.15
N ASP A 282 -8.04 11.90 -5.37
CA ASP A 282 -7.03 12.28 -4.38
C ASP A 282 -5.60 12.33 -4.95
N VAL A 283 -5.42 13.03 -6.07
CA VAL A 283 -4.09 13.17 -6.68
C VAL A 283 -3.25 14.11 -5.81
N GLU A 284 -2.15 13.59 -5.26
CA GLU A 284 -1.18 14.33 -4.46
C GLU A 284 0.14 14.45 -5.23
N LEU A 285 0.71 15.64 -5.19
CA LEU A 285 2.03 15.94 -5.71
C LEU A 285 3.01 16.04 -4.54
N SER A 286 4.06 15.23 -4.52
CA SER A 286 5.09 15.33 -3.47
C SER A 286 5.93 16.60 -3.58
N LEU A 287 5.85 17.31 -4.72
CA LEU A 287 6.45 18.62 -4.87
C LEU A 287 5.65 19.62 -4.05
N GLN A 288 6.11 19.83 -2.82
CA GLN A 288 5.47 20.76 -1.90
C GLN A 288 5.57 22.19 -2.44
N GLN A 289 4.53 22.98 -2.14
CA GLN A 289 4.54 24.41 -2.45
C GLN A 289 5.73 25.07 -1.74
N ALA A 290 6.33 26.05 -2.42
CA ALA A 290 7.52 26.70 -1.90
C ALA A 290 7.22 27.30 -0.51
N GLN A 291 8.00 26.87 0.48
CA GLN A 291 7.83 27.29 1.86
C GLN A 291 8.37 28.71 2.02
N PRO A 292 7.64 29.61 2.71
CA PRO A 292 8.18 30.91 3.08
C PRO A 292 9.35 30.73 4.04
N LEU A 293 10.51 31.25 3.65
CA LEU A 293 11.74 31.26 4.43
C LEU A 293 12.20 32.69 4.67
N LEU A 294 13.01 32.88 5.71
CA LEU A 294 13.73 34.12 5.97
C LEU A 294 15.22 33.87 5.76
N ASP A 295 15.75 34.39 4.66
CA ASP A 295 17.17 34.31 4.34
C ASP A 295 17.92 35.45 5.01
N ILE A 296 18.93 35.11 5.81
CA ILE A 296 19.84 36.07 6.45
C ILE A 296 21.12 36.11 5.62
N VAL A 297 21.20 37.09 4.72
CA VAL A 297 22.33 37.27 3.80
C VAL A 297 23.35 38.19 4.46
N VAL A 298 24.41 37.61 5.03
CA VAL A 298 25.46 38.38 5.70
C VAL A 298 26.39 39.05 4.67
N ASP A 299 26.52 40.37 4.76
CA ASP A 299 27.52 41.13 4.02
C ASP A 299 28.89 40.92 4.68
N ARG A 300 29.74 40.15 4.00
CA ARG A 300 31.08 39.80 4.49
C ARG A 300 31.99 41.00 4.65
N GLN A 301 31.83 42.04 3.84
CA GLN A 301 32.66 43.25 3.93
C GLN A 301 32.23 44.09 5.12
N ALA A 302 30.93 44.36 5.25
CA ALA A 302 30.38 45.10 6.39
C ALA A 302 30.65 44.39 7.73
N ALA A 303 30.48 43.07 7.79
CA ALA A 303 30.82 42.27 8.96
C ALA A 303 32.31 42.35 9.32
N SER A 304 33.21 42.34 8.32
CA SER A 304 34.65 42.46 8.53
C SER A 304 35.06 43.84 9.04
N ASP A 305 34.50 44.91 8.46
CA ASP A 305 34.75 46.29 8.88
C ASP A 305 34.30 46.54 10.33
N MET A 306 33.22 45.85 10.74
CA MET A 306 32.68 45.89 12.09
C MET A 306 33.35 44.88 13.04
N GLY A 307 34.34 44.09 12.57
CA GLY A 307 35.08 43.13 13.41
C GLY A 307 34.26 41.92 13.87
N VAL A 308 33.20 41.56 13.13
CA VAL A 308 32.31 40.43 13.42
C VAL A 308 32.61 39.25 12.49
N GLY A 309 32.84 38.08 13.06
CA GLY A 309 33.05 36.84 12.29
C GLY A 309 31.75 36.16 11.87
N LEU A 310 31.76 35.50 10.70
CA LEU A 310 30.63 34.69 10.23
C LEU A 310 30.25 33.57 11.20
N GLN A 311 31.26 32.92 11.80
CA GLN A 311 31.03 31.85 12.79
C GLN A 311 30.35 32.39 14.05
N ALA A 312 30.79 33.54 14.57
CA ALA A 312 30.21 34.19 15.74
C ALA A 312 28.76 34.62 15.48
N THR A 313 28.48 35.15 14.29
CA THR A 313 27.12 35.50 13.84
C THR A 313 26.24 34.26 13.79
N GLY A 314 26.70 33.18 13.15
CA GLY A 314 25.95 31.93 13.05
C GLY A 314 25.68 31.27 14.40
N SER A 315 26.66 31.25 15.32
CA SER A 315 26.46 30.72 16.68
C SER A 315 25.47 31.56 17.50
N ALA A 316 25.57 32.89 17.42
CA ALA A 316 24.66 33.80 18.10
C ALA A 316 23.22 33.61 17.61
N LEU A 317 23.01 33.59 16.30
CA LEU A 317 21.69 33.37 15.70
C LEU A 317 21.13 31.99 16.03
N ARG A 318 21.95 30.93 16.05
CA ARG A 318 21.51 29.58 16.44
C ARG A 318 20.99 29.56 17.87
N ALA A 319 21.75 30.10 18.83
CA ALA A 319 21.35 30.14 20.23
C ALA A 319 20.10 31.01 20.45
N MET A 320 20.03 32.16 19.78
CA MET A 320 18.91 33.08 19.91
C MET A 320 17.63 32.56 19.26
N LEU A 321 17.71 32.10 18.01
CA LEU A 321 16.56 31.71 17.18
C LEU A 321 16.19 30.23 17.32
N GLY A 322 17.15 29.32 17.12
CA GLY A 322 16.93 27.87 17.21
C GLY A 322 16.81 27.38 18.65
N GLY A 323 17.53 28.03 19.56
CA GLY A 323 17.74 27.56 20.93
C GLY A 323 18.98 26.68 21.02
N GLU A 324 19.69 26.77 22.13
CA GLU A 324 20.87 25.95 22.41
C GLU A 324 20.68 25.21 23.73
N THR A 325 20.91 23.90 23.73
CA THR A 325 20.90 23.08 24.95
C THR A 325 22.12 23.45 25.78
N ALA A 326 21.89 24.20 26.87
CA ALA A 326 22.94 24.70 27.73
C ALA A 326 23.41 23.65 28.76
N SER A 327 22.49 22.78 29.19
CA SER A 327 22.78 21.68 30.11
C SER A 327 21.66 20.65 30.08
N GLU A 328 21.92 19.48 30.66
CA GLU A 328 20.91 18.46 30.92
C GLU A 328 20.64 18.42 32.43
N TRP A 329 19.37 18.32 32.82
CA TRP A 329 18.93 18.24 34.20
C TRP A 329 18.14 16.95 34.43
N THR A 330 18.53 16.16 35.43
CA THR A 330 17.79 14.97 35.83
C THR A 330 16.80 15.32 36.93
N ASN A 331 15.51 15.03 36.69
CA ASN A 331 14.46 15.23 37.69
C ASN A 331 14.51 14.16 38.80
N ASP A 332 13.73 14.33 39.86
CA ASP A 332 13.66 13.37 40.97
C ASP A 332 13.11 11.98 40.56
N ALA A 333 12.43 11.89 39.41
CA ALA A 333 11.92 10.64 38.84
C ALA A 333 12.97 9.88 38.01
N GLY A 334 14.14 10.48 37.76
CA GLY A 334 15.22 9.92 36.96
C GLY A 334 15.17 10.26 35.46
N ASP A 335 14.23 11.10 35.03
CA ASP A 335 14.15 11.56 33.64
C ASP A 335 15.17 12.68 33.39
N GLN A 336 15.90 12.58 32.28
CA GLN A 336 16.87 13.57 31.83
C GLN A 336 16.19 14.56 30.89
N LEU A 337 16.25 15.85 31.22
CA LEU A 337 15.57 16.93 30.51
C LEU A 337 16.60 17.95 30.01
N ASP A 338 16.45 18.36 28.76
CA ASP A 338 17.29 19.39 28.15
C ASP A 338 16.90 20.78 28.66
N VAL A 339 17.87 21.54 29.13
CA VAL A 339 17.73 22.95 29.48
C VAL A 339 18.13 23.78 28.27
N VAL A 340 17.13 24.22 27.51
CA VAL A 340 17.33 25.01 26.29
C VAL A 340 17.25 26.50 26.59
N VAL A 341 18.28 27.25 26.18
CA VAL A 341 18.29 28.72 26.22
C VAL A 341 17.93 29.25 24.84
N ARG A 342 16.92 30.12 24.78
CA ARG A 342 16.38 30.70 23.55
C ARG A 342 15.78 32.07 23.83
N LEU A 343 15.72 32.96 22.84
CA LEU A 343 15.05 34.25 23.02
C LEU A 343 13.53 34.09 23.24
N PRO A 344 12.89 35.01 23.98
CA PRO A 344 11.43 35.09 24.03
C PRO A 344 10.83 35.16 22.62
N GLU A 345 9.66 34.58 22.45
CA GLU A 345 8.99 34.49 21.14
C GLU A 345 8.73 35.88 20.52
N ALA A 346 8.34 36.87 21.34
CA ALA A 346 8.09 38.25 20.91
C ALA A 346 9.30 38.91 20.22
N MET A 347 10.52 38.46 20.51
CA MET A 347 11.76 38.97 19.89
C MET A 347 12.15 38.22 18.61
N ARG A 348 11.31 37.28 18.14
CA ARG A 348 11.61 36.40 17.01
C ARG A 348 10.46 36.23 16.01
N GLN A 349 9.33 36.90 16.24
CA GLN A 349 8.14 36.82 15.39
C GLN A 349 8.17 37.78 14.19
N SER A 350 9.02 38.81 14.20
CA SER A 350 9.06 39.82 13.12
C SER A 350 10.45 39.96 12.53
N ILE A 351 10.48 40.32 11.24
CA ILE A 351 11.72 40.59 10.50
C ILE A 351 12.50 41.73 11.15
N ASP A 352 11.80 42.79 11.59
CA ASP A 352 12.42 43.92 12.28
C ASP A 352 13.09 43.49 13.60
N ALA A 353 12.42 42.63 14.39
CA ALA A 353 12.98 42.11 15.63
C ALA A 353 14.23 41.24 15.38
N ILE A 354 14.26 40.49 14.27
CA ILE A 354 15.43 39.70 13.87
C ILE A 354 16.58 40.64 13.45
N GLY A 355 16.28 41.72 12.72
CA GLY A 355 17.27 42.74 12.35
C GLY A 355 17.87 43.49 13.55
N ASP A 356 17.09 43.67 14.61
CA ASP A 356 17.51 44.32 15.85
C ASP A 356 18.41 43.45 16.74
N LEU A 357 18.65 42.18 16.38
CA LEU A 357 19.38 41.24 17.23
C LEU A 357 20.84 41.68 17.47
N PRO A 358 21.33 41.67 18.72
CA PRO A 358 22.68 42.08 19.04
C PRO A 358 23.68 40.96 18.77
N ILE A 359 24.67 41.22 17.91
CA ILE A 359 25.79 40.33 17.61
C ILE A 359 27.05 40.89 18.28
N ALA A 360 27.72 40.07 19.09
CA ALA A 360 28.92 40.48 19.80
C ALA A 360 30.14 40.56 18.85
N GLN A 361 30.89 41.65 18.95
CA GLN A 361 32.17 41.80 18.25
C GLN A 361 33.23 40.87 18.86
N SER A 362 34.07 40.24 18.03
CA SER A 362 35.07 39.26 18.50
C SER A 362 36.48 39.84 18.70
N GLN A 363 36.73 41.10 18.32
CA GLN A 363 38.08 41.66 18.19
C GLN A 363 38.49 42.67 19.28
N THR A 364 37.64 43.01 20.24
CA THR A 364 37.89 44.15 21.15
C THR A 364 37.83 43.72 22.62
N ASP A 365 38.75 44.22 23.47
CA ASP A 365 38.76 44.00 24.93
C ASP A 365 37.49 44.55 25.64
N THR A 366 36.69 45.35 24.95
CA THR A 366 35.36 45.79 25.38
C THR A 366 34.30 45.16 24.48
N PRO A 367 33.32 44.43 25.04
CA PRO A 367 32.26 43.82 24.25
C PRO A 367 31.33 44.91 23.69
N VAL A 368 31.54 45.26 22.43
CA VAL A 368 30.61 46.07 21.65
C VAL A 368 29.64 45.12 20.94
N THR A 369 28.35 45.44 20.98
CA THR A 369 27.31 44.72 20.23
C THR A 369 26.90 45.53 19.01
N ILE A 370 26.74 44.83 17.90
CA ILE A 370 26.35 45.38 16.61
C ILE A 370 25.01 44.75 16.24
N ARG A 371 24.09 45.54 15.70
CA ARG A 371 22.80 45.01 15.26
C ARG A 371 22.97 44.16 14.00
N LEU A 372 22.17 43.11 13.87
CA LEU A 372 22.24 42.22 12.71
C LEU A 372 22.00 42.97 11.39
N ASP A 373 21.07 43.93 11.37
CA ASP A 373 20.75 44.74 10.18
C ASP A 373 21.91 45.60 9.65
N GLN A 374 22.95 45.83 10.44
CA GLN A 374 24.16 46.55 10.02
C GLN A 374 25.13 45.67 9.24
N ILE A 375 25.01 44.35 9.37
CA ILE A 375 25.96 43.38 8.80
C ILE A 375 25.27 42.31 7.95
N ALA A 376 23.93 42.24 7.94
CA ALA A 376 23.17 41.27 7.19
C ALA A 376 21.81 41.83 6.74
N GLU A 377 21.36 41.38 5.56
CA GLU A 377 20.02 41.66 5.05
C GLU A 377 19.11 40.47 5.35
N VAL A 378 17.94 40.71 5.94
CA VAL A 378 16.93 39.67 6.20
C VAL A 378 15.85 39.79 5.14
N THR A 379 15.79 38.82 4.24
CA THR A 379 14.87 38.85 3.08
C THR A 379 13.90 37.67 3.12
N PRO A 380 12.59 37.90 2.90
CA PRO A 380 11.65 36.82 2.65
C PRO A 380 11.97 36.15 1.32
N THR A 381 12.15 34.83 1.35
CA THR A 381 12.37 34.02 0.15
C THR A 381 11.43 32.82 0.15
N LEU A 382 11.44 32.09 -0.95
CA LEU A 382 10.69 30.85 -1.11
C LEU A 382 11.69 29.73 -1.39
N GLY A 383 11.61 28.65 -0.63
CA GLY A 383 12.47 27.48 -0.81
C GLY A 383 11.69 26.17 -0.82
N PRO A 384 12.30 25.07 -1.31
CA PRO A 384 11.71 23.75 -1.18
C PRO A 384 11.72 23.34 0.29
N SER A 385 10.58 22.88 0.81
CA SER A 385 10.45 22.33 2.17
C SER A 385 11.13 20.97 2.31
N GLU A 386 11.09 20.14 1.27
CA GLU A 386 11.73 18.81 1.25
C GLU A 386 12.37 18.54 -0.12
N ILE A 387 13.52 17.84 -0.12
CA ILE A 387 14.15 17.32 -1.34
C ILE A 387 14.22 15.80 -1.26
N GLN A 388 13.26 15.15 -1.88
CA GLN A 388 13.23 13.69 -1.98
C GLN A 388 14.22 13.21 -3.04
N ARG A 389 14.86 12.08 -2.75
CA ARG A 389 15.81 11.44 -3.65
C ARG A 389 15.63 9.94 -3.64
N GLU A 390 15.74 9.33 -4.82
CA GLU A 390 15.85 7.89 -4.99
C GLU A 390 17.10 7.59 -5.81
N ASN A 391 17.93 6.66 -5.33
CA ASN A 391 19.23 6.33 -5.95
C ASN A 391 20.09 7.56 -6.27
N LEU A 392 20.17 8.50 -5.31
CA LEU A 392 20.90 9.79 -5.40
C LEU A 392 20.34 10.80 -6.42
N THR A 393 19.29 10.46 -7.16
CA THR A 393 18.63 11.36 -8.12
C THR A 393 17.44 12.03 -7.44
N ARG A 394 17.16 13.30 -7.73
CA ARG A 394 15.98 13.99 -7.19
C ARG A 394 14.72 13.37 -7.80
N GLN A 395 13.66 13.29 -7.00
CA GLN A 395 12.38 12.75 -7.45
C GLN A 395 11.22 13.67 -7.07
N VAL A 396 10.16 13.61 -7.87
CA VAL A 396 8.80 13.99 -7.45
C VAL A 396 7.89 12.81 -7.69
N THR A 397 7.13 12.47 -6.66
CA THR A 397 6.14 11.41 -6.69
C THR A 397 4.76 12.02 -6.88
N ILE A 398 4.00 11.50 -7.82
CA ILE A 398 2.57 11.76 -7.95
C ILE A 398 1.85 10.51 -7.46
N SER A 399 1.09 10.66 -6.39
CA SER A 399 0.31 9.59 -5.79
C SER A 399 -1.17 9.80 -6.09
N ALA A 400 -1.92 8.72 -6.29
CA ALA A 400 -3.35 8.83 -6.49
C ALA A 400 -4.12 7.57 -6.06
N ASN A 401 -5.33 7.79 -5.60
CA ASN A 401 -6.31 6.75 -5.28
C ASN A 401 -7.21 6.46 -6.49
N ILE A 402 -7.88 5.31 -6.47
CA ILE A 402 -8.80 4.87 -7.51
C ILE A 402 -10.20 4.71 -6.91
N GLU A 403 -11.21 5.24 -7.61
CA GLU A 403 -12.62 5.08 -7.28
C GLU A 403 -13.39 4.50 -8.48
N GLY A 404 -13.98 3.32 -8.31
CA GLY A 404 -14.85 2.70 -9.32
C GLY A 404 -14.15 2.18 -10.59
N GLY A 405 -12.81 2.13 -10.61
CA GLY A 405 -12.00 1.63 -11.73
C GLY A 405 -11.06 0.49 -11.32
N VAL A 406 -10.59 -0.27 -12.31
CA VAL A 406 -9.58 -1.33 -12.12
C VAL A 406 -8.19 -0.72 -12.24
N LEU A 407 -7.29 -1.08 -11.31
CA LEU A 407 -5.90 -0.59 -11.29
C LEU A 407 -5.20 -0.74 -12.65
N GLY A 408 -5.29 -1.92 -13.28
CA GLY A 408 -4.68 -2.17 -14.59
C GLY A 408 -5.12 -1.19 -15.70
N ASP A 409 -6.41 -0.89 -15.78
CA ASP A 409 -6.95 -0.01 -16.83
C ASP A 409 -6.53 1.45 -16.62
N VAL A 410 -6.47 1.88 -15.36
CA VAL A 410 -6.00 3.22 -14.99
C VAL A 410 -4.50 3.35 -15.24
N THR A 411 -3.71 2.34 -14.88
CA THR A 411 -2.26 2.36 -15.15
C THR A 411 -1.93 2.46 -16.63
N ALA A 412 -2.68 1.77 -17.51
CA ALA A 412 -2.47 1.88 -18.95
C ALA A 412 -2.77 3.30 -19.50
N GLN A 413 -3.76 3.98 -18.94
CA GLN A 413 -4.07 5.37 -19.28
C GLN A 413 -3.02 6.35 -18.78
N ILE A 414 -2.48 6.10 -17.57
CA ILE A 414 -1.37 6.87 -17.03
C ILE A 414 -0.12 6.68 -17.88
N ASP A 415 0.22 5.44 -18.27
CA ASP A 415 1.36 5.17 -19.16
C ASP A 415 1.23 5.90 -20.50
N ALA A 416 0.01 5.95 -21.05
CA ALA A 416 -0.26 6.71 -22.27
C ALA A 416 -0.11 8.23 -22.05
N ALA A 417 -0.54 8.76 -20.90
CA ALA A 417 -0.35 10.16 -20.55
C ALA A 417 1.14 10.50 -20.36
N VAL A 418 1.89 9.64 -19.67
CA VAL A 418 3.36 9.73 -19.50
C VAL A 418 4.07 9.70 -20.84
N ALA A 419 3.66 8.83 -21.76
CA ALA A 419 4.25 8.75 -23.11
C ALA A 419 3.95 9.99 -23.97
N ALA A 420 2.86 10.71 -23.69
CA ALA A 420 2.49 11.94 -24.39
C ALA A 420 3.18 13.20 -23.82
N LEU A 421 3.80 13.10 -22.64
CA LEU A 421 4.53 14.22 -22.03
C LEU A 421 5.83 14.50 -22.77
N GLU A 422 6.01 15.76 -23.17
CA GLU A 422 7.30 16.27 -23.61
C GLU A 422 8.18 16.52 -22.39
N LEU A 423 8.93 15.49 -21.99
CA LEU A 423 9.87 15.61 -20.88
C LEU A 423 11.02 16.56 -21.26
N PRO A 424 11.33 17.57 -20.43
CA PRO A 424 12.51 18.39 -20.62
C PRO A 424 13.78 17.52 -20.51
N ALA A 425 14.85 17.95 -21.17
CA ALA A 425 16.11 17.20 -21.12
C ALA A 425 16.71 17.21 -19.69
N GLY A 426 17.01 16.02 -19.17
CA GLY A 426 17.59 15.81 -17.84
C GLY A 426 16.62 15.08 -16.92
#